data_AF-A0A3D4PHP4-F1
#
_entry.id   AF-A0A3D4PHP4-F1
#
_cell.length_a   1.000
_cell.length_b   1.000
_cell.length_c   1.000
_cell.angle_alpha   90.00
_cell.angle_beta   90.00
_cell.angle_gamma   90.00
#
_symmetry.space_group_name_H-M   'P 1'
#
loop_
_entity.id
_entity.type
_entity.pdbx_description
1 polymer ?
#
loop_
_entity_poly.entity_id
_entity_poly.type
_entity_poly.pdbx_seq_one_letter_code
_entity_poly.pdbx_strand_id
1 'polypeptide(L)'
;MLQFANVNGVKQRPFKGGRGVCHTCGGAVIAKCGQIKVHHWAHESNEDCDTWSEHVGPWHLSWQNIVQDEYVEVSIAAHRADIQNSVGTVIELQHSPISPDEIACREEFYDDMVWVFDATERFPAVPSSTRAFFSLERTKHITSCQKDVFLDCGEYLIQVECFTEILDKFSGYGMMRDRGWFVSKYLDECVNVDWSPPEKSSPLKYADRWNSKQPWRLTDFPSRWRDPVSGGETNIAKKTPYIPLDYKWEGHSGPIWSEVITDHSALSNGWDVDGMEEMKLLLTGTPMILDGLLRVMPIRSEHMRAKHRVSTVQRWIDKARTHMKAGRIPILHEKTLEGLIEKAKQYEIEQNCRLMQSNAKSKRQQGKQRGLFD
;
A
#
# COMPACT_ATOMS: atom_id res chain seq x y z
N MET A 1 -0.77 -29.62 -15.78
CA MET A 1 -0.05 -30.66 -15.00
C MET A 1 -0.73 -30.73 -13.64
N LEU A 2 -0.96 -31.91 -13.08
CA LEU A 2 -1.66 -32.03 -11.79
C LEU A 2 -0.71 -32.53 -10.69
N GLN A 3 -0.85 -32.03 -9.47
CA GLN A 3 -0.17 -32.59 -8.31
C GLN A 3 -0.88 -33.81 -7.75
N PHE A 4 -2.19 -33.90 -7.96
CA PHE A 4 -2.98 -34.99 -7.41
C PHE A 4 -3.75 -35.76 -8.48
N ALA A 5 -3.94 -37.05 -8.20
CA ALA A 5 -4.85 -37.91 -8.93
C ALA A 5 -5.60 -38.80 -7.96
N ASN A 6 -6.76 -39.28 -8.37
CA ASN A 6 -7.46 -40.32 -7.66
C ASN A 6 -6.85 -41.69 -8.00
N VAL A 7 -6.26 -42.34 -7.01
CA VAL A 7 -5.72 -43.69 -7.10
C VAL A 7 -6.50 -44.57 -6.12
N ASN A 8 -7.34 -45.47 -6.66
CA ASN A 8 -8.21 -46.38 -5.89
C ASN A 8 -9.13 -45.67 -4.89
N GLY A 9 -9.72 -44.53 -5.28
CA GLY A 9 -10.62 -43.75 -4.43
C GLY A 9 -9.91 -42.74 -3.53
N VAL A 10 -8.58 -42.65 -3.57
CA VAL A 10 -7.77 -41.80 -2.67
C VAL A 10 -7.03 -40.76 -3.49
N LYS A 11 -7.11 -39.49 -3.07
CA LYS A 11 -6.31 -38.38 -3.64
C LYS A 11 -4.83 -38.61 -3.28
N GLN A 12 -3.98 -38.76 -4.28
CA GLN A 12 -2.57 -39.09 -4.07
C GLN A 12 -1.62 -38.28 -4.95
N ARG A 13 -0.45 -37.98 -4.38
CA ARG A 13 0.71 -37.42 -5.10
C ARG A 13 1.31 -38.45 -6.08
N PRO A 14 2.01 -38.00 -7.12
CA PRO A 14 2.61 -38.88 -8.11
C PRO A 14 3.72 -39.76 -7.52
N PHE A 15 3.69 -41.05 -7.87
CA PHE A 15 4.73 -42.01 -7.52
C PHE A 15 5.16 -42.80 -8.76
N LYS A 16 6.39 -43.35 -8.73
CA LYS A 16 6.99 -44.01 -9.91
C LYS A 16 6.11 -45.15 -10.40
N GLY A 17 5.68 -45.08 -11.66
CA GLY A 17 4.81 -46.07 -12.30
C GLY A 17 3.32 -45.92 -11.96
N GLY A 18 2.95 -44.88 -11.22
CA GLY A 18 1.57 -44.61 -10.84
C GLY A 18 0.64 -44.39 -12.03
N ARG A 19 -0.58 -44.91 -11.90
CA ARG A 19 -1.71 -44.67 -12.79
C ARG A 19 -2.91 -44.31 -11.92
N GLY A 20 -3.72 -43.37 -12.39
CA GLY A 20 -4.87 -42.88 -11.64
C GLY A 20 -5.89 -42.23 -12.56
N VAL A 21 -6.85 -41.56 -11.94
CA VAL A 21 -7.93 -40.83 -12.60
C VAL A 21 -7.88 -39.36 -12.18
N CYS A 22 -8.00 -38.45 -13.15
CA CYS A 22 -8.13 -37.02 -12.87
C CYS A 22 -9.40 -36.76 -12.05
N HIS A 23 -9.27 -36.05 -10.94
CA HIS A 23 -10.41 -35.73 -10.07
C HIS A 23 -11.38 -34.69 -10.67
N THR A 24 -10.98 -34.00 -11.75
CA THR A 24 -11.79 -32.99 -12.45
C THR A 24 -12.62 -33.59 -13.57
N CYS A 25 -11.98 -34.29 -14.52
CA CYS A 25 -12.65 -34.79 -15.72
C CYS A 25 -12.91 -36.30 -15.72
N GLY A 26 -12.37 -37.05 -14.74
CA GLY A 26 -12.46 -38.51 -14.72
C GLY A 26 -11.57 -39.22 -15.76
N GLY A 27 -10.73 -38.48 -16.50
CA GLY A 27 -9.82 -39.04 -17.50
C GLY A 27 -8.62 -39.77 -16.88
N ALA A 28 -8.03 -40.71 -17.63
CA ALA A 28 -6.85 -41.45 -17.18
C ALA A 28 -5.60 -40.55 -17.12
N VAL A 29 -4.85 -40.67 -16.02
CA VAL A 29 -3.59 -39.94 -15.79
C VAL A 29 -2.47 -40.88 -15.41
N ILE A 30 -1.24 -40.52 -15.80
CA ILE A 30 -0.01 -41.25 -15.53
C ILE A 30 0.98 -40.39 -14.76
N ALA A 31 1.65 -40.98 -13.78
CA ALA A 31 2.66 -40.30 -13.00
C ALA A 31 3.93 -40.09 -13.83
N LYS A 32 4.39 -38.84 -13.91
CA LYS A 32 5.68 -38.46 -14.49
C LYS A 32 6.64 -38.19 -13.34
N CYS A 33 7.54 -39.14 -13.09
CA CYS A 33 8.55 -39.03 -12.03
C CYS A 33 9.96 -39.12 -12.63
N GLY A 34 10.84 -38.19 -12.27
CA GLY A 34 12.18 -38.11 -12.82
C GLY A 34 13.04 -37.08 -12.10
N GLN A 35 14.35 -37.12 -12.35
CA GLN A 35 15.31 -36.23 -11.67
C GLN A 35 15.34 -34.80 -12.24
N ILE A 36 14.75 -34.58 -13.42
CA ILE A 36 14.82 -33.30 -14.15
C ILE A 36 13.54 -32.48 -13.97
N LYS A 37 12.38 -33.13 -13.98
CA LYS A 37 11.07 -32.46 -13.86
C LYS A 37 10.47 -32.76 -12.49
N VAL A 38 9.81 -31.75 -11.90
CA VAL A 38 8.98 -31.93 -10.71
C VAL A 38 7.98 -33.06 -10.95
N HIS A 39 7.84 -33.95 -9.98
CA HIS A 39 6.90 -35.06 -10.09
C HIS A 39 5.47 -34.53 -10.22
N HIS A 40 4.74 -34.96 -11.25
CA HIS A 40 3.36 -34.56 -11.51
C HIS A 40 2.58 -35.69 -12.18
N TRP A 41 1.26 -35.61 -12.13
CA TRP A 41 0.35 -36.37 -12.97
C TRP A 41 0.10 -35.65 -14.29
N ALA A 42 0.00 -36.42 -15.37
CA ALA A 42 -0.35 -35.92 -16.69
C ALA A 42 -1.41 -36.82 -17.32
N HIS A 43 -2.39 -36.23 -18.04
CA HIS A 43 -3.31 -37.02 -18.86
C HIS A 43 -2.54 -37.83 -19.90
N GLU A 44 -3.08 -38.98 -20.27
CA GLU A 44 -2.47 -39.81 -21.33
C GLU A 44 -2.44 -39.11 -22.69
N SER A 45 -3.39 -38.18 -22.94
CA SER A 45 -3.38 -37.29 -24.10
C SER A 45 -2.29 -36.21 -24.06
N ASN A 46 -1.66 -36.00 -22.88
CA ASN A 46 -0.79 -34.86 -22.53
C ASN A 46 -1.46 -33.48 -22.54
N GLU A 47 -2.76 -33.37 -22.79
CA GLU A 47 -3.51 -32.11 -22.68
C GLU A 47 -4.06 -31.94 -21.26
N ASP A 48 -4.10 -30.71 -20.76
CA ASP A 48 -4.80 -30.44 -19.50
C ASP A 48 -6.31 -30.35 -19.77
N CYS A 49 -7.11 -30.93 -18.87
CA CYS A 49 -8.56 -30.93 -19.02
C CYS A 49 -9.21 -29.62 -18.56
N ASP A 50 -8.46 -28.78 -17.83
CA ASP A 50 -8.90 -27.47 -17.38
C ASP A 50 -8.22 -26.39 -18.22
N THR A 51 -9.04 -25.57 -18.88
CA THR A 51 -8.58 -24.46 -19.71
C THR A 51 -7.89 -23.35 -18.91
N TRP A 52 -8.09 -23.30 -17.59
CA TRP A 52 -7.46 -22.35 -16.68
C TRP A 52 -6.15 -22.84 -16.07
N SER A 53 -5.75 -24.08 -16.35
CA SER A 53 -4.52 -24.65 -15.83
C SER A 53 -3.30 -23.88 -16.32
N GLU A 54 -2.45 -23.45 -15.38
CA GLU A 54 -1.11 -22.99 -15.69
C GLU A 54 -0.02 -23.93 -15.18
N HIS A 55 1.24 -23.56 -15.43
CA HIS A 55 2.39 -24.34 -15.00
C HIS A 55 2.64 -24.19 -13.50
N VAL A 56 2.45 -25.28 -12.75
CA VAL A 56 2.80 -25.35 -11.32
C VAL A 56 4.33 -25.29 -11.14
N GLY A 57 4.83 -24.12 -10.74
CA GLY A 57 6.24 -23.86 -10.46
C GLY A 57 6.57 -23.83 -8.96
N PRO A 58 7.84 -23.59 -8.58
CA PRO A 58 8.25 -23.52 -7.17
C PRO A 58 7.45 -22.50 -6.35
N TRP A 59 7.05 -21.38 -6.96
CA TRP A 59 6.24 -20.37 -6.29
C TRP A 59 4.83 -20.89 -5.91
N HIS A 60 4.12 -21.53 -6.84
CA HIS A 60 2.85 -22.20 -6.57
C HIS A 60 2.97 -23.26 -5.47
N LEU A 61 3.97 -24.13 -5.59
CA LEU A 61 4.23 -25.17 -4.59
C LEU A 61 4.51 -24.55 -3.22
N SER A 62 5.15 -23.38 -3.15
CA SER A 62 5.42 -22.69 -1.87
C SER A 62 4.14 -22.24 -1.16
N TRP A 63 3.06 -21.98 -1.89
CA TRP A 63 1.75 -21.64 -1.36
C TRP A 63 0.92 -22.89 -1.06
N GLN A 64 0.88 -23.84 -2.00
CA GLN A 64 0.08 -25.05 -1.85
C GLN A 64 0.59 -25.98 -0.75
N ASN A 65 1.91 -26.03 -0.50
CA ASN A 65 2.47 -26.83 0.59
C ASN A 65 2.22 -26.23 2.00
N ILE A 66 1.59 -25.06 2.10
CA ILE A 66 1.17 -24.49 3.39
C ILE A 66 0.02 -25.31 3.98
N VAL A 67 -0.88 -25.80 3.13
CA VAL A 67 -2.14 -26.44 3.52
C VAL A 67 -2.12 -27.94 3.25
N GLN A 68 -3.05 -28.65 3.89
CA GLN A 68 -3.22 -30.09 3.72
C GLN A 68 -3.71 -30.42 2.30
N ASP A 69 -3.37 -31.60 1.80
CA ASP A 69 -3.52 -32.01 0.39
C ASP A 69 -4.99 -31.96 -0.11
N GLU A 70 -5.98 -32.11 0.78
CA GLU A 70 -7.40 -32.02 0.47
C GLU A 70 -7.83 -30.60 0.02
N TYR A 71 -7.13 -29.57 0.47
CA TYR A 71 -7.43 -28.16 0.17
C TYR A 71 -6.73 -27.63 -1.08
N VAL A 72 -5.85 -28.41 -1.71
CA VAL A 72 -5.07 -28.03 -2.91
C VAL A 72 -5.67 -28.65 -4.18
N GLU A 73 -5.74 -27.94 -5.31
CA GLU A 73 -6.32 -28.47 -6.56
C GLU A 73 -7.75 -29.03 -6.33
N VAL A 74 -8.64 -28.22 -5.74
CA VAL A 74 -10.01 -28.65 -5.44
C VAL A 74 -10.89 -28.50 -6.68
N SER A 75 -11.54 -29.59 -7.10
CA SER A 75 -12.42 -29.55 -8.27
C SER A 75 -13.76 -28.92 -7.96
N ILE A 76 -14.09 -27.88 -8.71
CA ILE A 76 -15.36 -27.16 -8.67
C ILE A 76 -15.93 -27.23 -10.09
N ALA A 77 -16.93 -28.08 -10.29
CA ALA A 77 -17.49 -28.40 -11.60
C ALA A 77 -16.40 -28.74 -12.65
N ALA A 78 -16.21 -27.88 -13.65
CA ALA A 78 -15.26 -28.09 -14.75
C ALA A 78 -13.84 -27.57 -14.46
N HIS A 79 -13.65 -26.81 -13.37
CA HIS A 79 -12.40 -26.12 -13.07
C HIS A 79 -11.77 -26.62 -11.76
N ARG A 80 -10.50 -26.30 -11.57
CA ARG A 80 -9.73 -26.60 -10.35
C ARG A 80 -9.27 -25.31 -9.69
N ALA A 81 -9.70 -25.11 -8.45
CA ALA A 81 -9.18 -24.07 -7.58
C ALA A 81 -7.76 -24.45 -7.12
N ASP A 82 -6.81 -23.51 -7.17
CA ASP A 82 -5.45 -23.77 -6.67
C ASP A 82 -5.45 -24.18 -5.20
N ILE A 83 -6.18 -23.42 -4.38
CA ILE A 83 -6.46 -23.71 -2.97
C ILE A 83 -7.92 -23.33 -2.69
N GLN A 84 -8.65 -24.16 -1.94
CA GLN A 84 -9.93 -23.81 -1.34
C GLN A 84 -9.83 -24.03 0.17
N ASN A 85 -10.18 -23.04 0.99
CA ASN A 85 -10.11 -23.18 2.44
C ASN A 85 -11.33 -23.94 3.02
N SER A 86 -11.34 -24.16 4.34
CA SER A 86 -12.37 -24.94 5.06
C SER A 86 -13.77 -24.36 4.97
N VAL A 87 -13.89 -23.06 4.71
CA VAL A 87 -15.18 -22.35 4.58
C VAL A 87 -15.61 -22.16 3.11
N GLY A 88 -14.81 -22.63 2.15
CA GLY A 88 -15.13 -22.62 0.72
C GLY A 88 -14.53 -21.47 -0.08
N THR A 89 -13.84 -20.52 0.55
CA THR A 89 -13.16 -19.42 -0.14
C THR A 89 -12.01 -19.95 -0.98
N VAL A 90 -11.96 -19.56 -2.24
CA VAL A 90 -10.91 -19.93 -3.19
C VAL A 90 -9.75 -18.94 -3.12
N ILE A 91 -8.51 -19.45 -3.09
CA ILE A 91 -7.29 -18.67 -3.22
C ILE A 91 -6.68 -19.05 -4.57
N GLU A 92 -6.86 -18.21 -5.59
CA GLU A 92 -6.28 -18.42 -6.91
C GLU A 92 -4.86 -17.86 -6.95
N LEU A 93 -3.92 -18.69 -7.40
CA LEU A 93 -2.51 -18.34 -7.53
C LEU A 93 -2.24 -18.02 -9.00
N GLN A 94 -1.70 -16.84 -9.27
CA GLN A 94 -1.50 -16.39 -10.66
C GLN A 94 -0.06 -15.93 -10.89
N HIS A 95 0.72 -16.78 -11.55
CA HIS A 95 2.09 -16.48 -11.97
C HIS A 95 2.16 -15.96 -13.42
N SER A 96 1.39 -16.55 -14.35
CA SER A 96 1.46 -16.16 -15.77
C SER A 96 0.61 -14.92 -16.05
N PRO A 97 0.74 -14.28 -17.24
CA PRO A 97 -0.21 -13.26 -17.68
C PRO A 97 -1.62 -13.84 -17.82
N ILE A 98 -2.62 -13.08 -17.39
CA ILE A 98 -4.05 -13.43 -17.50
C ILE A 98 -4.80 -12.28 -18.19
N SER A 99 -5.82 -12.59 -18.98
CA SER A 99 -6.62 -11.56 -19.65
C SER A 99 -7.70 -10.99 -18.71
N PRO A 100 -8.16 -9.74 -18.90
CA PRO A 100 -9.29 -9.20 -18.14
C PRO A 100 -10.56 -10.05 -18.24
N ASP A 101 -10.84 -10.61 -19.42
CA ASP A 101 -12.00 -11.48 -19.64
C ASP A 101 -11.89 -12.76 -18.81
N GLU A 102 -10.70 -13.34 -18.71
CA GLU A 102 -10.47 -14.53 -17.89
C GLU A 102 -10.52 -14.22 -16.39
N ILE A 103 -10.03 -13.04 -15.96
CA ILE A 103 -10.23 -12.56 -14.58
C ILE A 103 -11.73 -12.49 -14.28
N ALA A 104 -12.51 -11.82 -15.13
CA ALA A 104 -13.95 -11.67 -14.92
C ALA A 104 -14.68 -13.02 -14.88
N CYS A 105 -14.35 -13.94 -15.81
CA CYS A 105 -14.93 -15.29 -15.83
C CYS A 105 -14.60 -16.08 -14.56
N ARG A 106 -13.35 -16.03 -14.07
CA ARG A 106 -12.94 -16.74 -12.84
C ARG A 106 -13.60 -16.14 -11.60
N GLU A 107 -13.65 -14.81 -11.50
CA GLU A 107 -14.29 -14.11 -10.38
C GLU A 107 -15.79 -14.35 -10.32
N GLU A 108 -16.48 -14.43 -11.47
CA GLU A 108 -17.90 -14.80 -11.54
C GLU A 108 -18.11 -16.28 -11.21
N PHE A 109 -17.21 -17.16 -11.67
CA PHE A 109 -17.34 -18.60 -11.48
C PHE A 109 -17.13 -19.04 -10.03
N TYR A 110 -16.05 -18.59 -9.38
CA TYR A 110 -15.74 -18.98 -8.00
C TYR A 110 -16.54 -18.15 -6.98
N ASP A 111 -16.89 -16.91 -7.34
CA ASP A 111 -17.56 -15.92 -6.50
C ASP A 111 -16.82 -15.58 -5.18
N ASP A 112 -16.76 -16.49 -4.22
CA ASP A 112 -15.96 -16.29 -3.00
C ASP A 112 -14.50 -16.67 -3.23
N MET A 113 -13.72 -15.68 -3.69
CA MET A 113 -12.30 -15.89 -3.97
C MET A 113 -11.43 -14.67 -3.68
N VAL A 114 -10.12 -14.93 -3.52
CA VAL A 114 -9.06 -13.91 -3.48
C VAL A 114 -7.96 -14.27 -4.46
N TRP A 115 -7.33 -13.24 -5.02
CA TRP A 115 -6.18 -13.39 -5.90
C TRP A 115 -4.87 -13.26 -5.15
N VAL A 116 -3.93 -14.16 -5.43
CA VAL A 116 -2.51 -13.97 -5.10
C VAL A 116 -1.72 -13.98 -6.41
N PHE A 117 -1.18 -12.84 -6.79
CA PHE A 117 -0.31 -12.72 -7.96
C PHE A 117 1.15 -12.84 -7.57
N ASP A 118 1.93 -13.59 -8.34
CA ASP A 118 3.38 -13.61 -8.18
C ASP A 118 3.97 -12.25 -8.61
N ALA A 119 4.43 -11.47 -7.65
CA ALA A 119 5.09 -10.19 -7.86
C ALA A 119 6.59 -10.23 -7.52
N THR A 120 7.15 -11.41 -7.22
CA THR A 120 8.53 -11.59 -6.72
C THR A 120 9.55 -10.96 -7.66
N GLU A 121 9.31 -11.05 -8.97
CA GLU A 121 10.20 -10.51 -10.00
C GLU A 121 9.57 -9.54 -10.99
N ARG A 122 8.25 -9.29 -10.90
CA ARG A 122 7.48 -8.62 -11.95
C ARG A 122 7.23 -7.13 -11.69
N PHE A 123 6.96 -6.75 -10.44
CA PHE A 123 6.44 -5.42 -10.13
C PHE A 123 7.38 -4.66 -9.19
N PRO A 124 7.91 -3.49 -9.59
CA PRO A 124 8.62 -2.65 -8.66
C PRO A 124 7.67 -2.10 -7.61
N ALA A 125 8.09 -2.17 -6.34
CA ALA A 125 7.35 -1.65 -5.21
C ALA A 125 8.29 -0.89 -4.27
N VAL A 126 7.77 0.14 -3.61
CA VAL A 126 8.47 0.88 -2.57
C VAL A 126 7.65 0.85 -1.29
N PRO A 127 8.19 0.23 -0.24
CA PRO A 127 7.60 0.32 1.09
C PRO A 127 7.67 1.72 1.67
N SER A 128 6.59 2.11 2.31
CA SER A 128 6.45 3.30 3.14
C SER A 128 5.77 2.86 4.45
N SER A 129 6.56 2.25 5.33
CA SER A 129 6.13 1.73 6.64
C SER A 129 5.09 0.61 6.53
N THR A 130 3.83 0.86 6.91
CA THR A 130 2.75 -0.14 6.89
C THR A 130 2.12 -0.31 5.51
N ARG A 131 2.48 0.54 4.54
CA ARG A 131 2.01 0.46 3.15
C ARG A 131 3.15 0.26 2.18
N ALA A 132 2.83 -0.24 1.00
CA ALA A 132 3.71 -0.22 -0.15
C ALA A 132 2.99 0.39 -1.35
N PHE A 133 3.77 1.06 -2.20
CA PHE A 133 3.30 1.63 -3.46
C PHE A 133 3.95 0.85 -4.59
N PHE A 134 3.16 0.36 -5.55
CA PHE A 134 3.62 -0.56 -6.57
C PHE A 134 3.34 -0.04 -7.97
N SER A 135 4.09 -0.51 -8.96
CA SER A 135 3.78 -0.33 -10.38
C SER A 135 3.57 -1.67 -11.06
N LEU A 136 2.46 -1.81 -11.78
CA LEU A 136 2.19 -2.97 -12.62
C LEU A 136 2.88 -2.85 -13.99
N GLU A 137 3.57 -1.74 -14.25
CA GLU A 137 4.20 -1.43 -15.53
C GLU A 137 3.26 -1.68 -16.73
N ARG A 138 3.53 -2.70 -17.55
CA ARG A 138 2.73 -3.07 -18.73
C ARG A 138 1.59 -4.04 -18.40
N THR A 139 1.57 -4.62 -17.20
CA THR A 139 0.59 -5.63 -16.74
C THR A 139 -0.65 -4.97 -16.13
N LYS A 140 -1.28 -4.07 -16.88
CA LYS A 140 -2.43 -3.28 -16.37
C LYS A 140 -3.72 -4.09 -16.22
N HIS A 141 -3.82 -5.29 -16.78
CA HIS A 141 -5.01 -6.13 -16.64
C HIS A 141 -5.35 -6.49 -15.18
N ILE A 142 -4.38 -6.52 -14.26
CA ILE A 142 -4.62 -6.78 -12.83
C ILE A 142 -5.53 -5.70 -12.21
N THR A 143 -5.60 -4.48 -12.79
CA THR A 143 -6.53 -3.45 -12.30
C THR A 143 -7.99 -3.73 -12.63
N SER A 144 -8.29 -4.81 -13.38
CA SER A 144 -9.65 -5.25 -13.68
C SER A 144 -10.26 -6.16 -12.62
N CYS A 145 -9.43 -6.74 -11.73
CA CYS A 145 -9.90 -7.56 -10.62
C CYS A 145 -10.92 -6.80 -9.76
N GLN A 146 -12.04 -7.45 -9.46
CA GLN A 146 -13.06 -6.94 -8.53
C GLN A 146 -12.95 -7.60 -7.16
N LYS A 147 -12.31 -8.77 -7.07
CA LYS A 147 -12.06 -9.48 -5.82
C LYS A 147 -10.76 -8.99 -5.16
N ASP A 148 -10.54 -9.37 -3.90
CA ASP A 148 -9.35 -8.96 -3.14
C ASP A 148 -8.06 -9.41 -3.85
N VAL A 149 -7.09 -8.49 -3.96
CA VAL A 149 -5.82 -8.74 -4.65
C VAL A 149 -4.65 -8.66 -3.68
N PHE A 150 -3.81 -9.70 -3.70
CA PHE A 150 -2.54 -9.75 -3.01
C PHE A 150 -1.41 -9.86 -4.04
N LEU A 151 -0.40 -9.00 -3.93
CA LEU A 151 0.85 -9.11 -4.69
C LEU A 151 1.91 -9.74 -3.80
N ASP A 152 2.37 -10.94 -4.15
CA ASP A 152 3.45 -11.60 -3.42
C ASP A 152 4.81 -11.10 -3.89
N CYS A 153 5.41 -10.18 -3.15
CA CYS A 153 6.74 -9.63 -3.44
C CYS A 153 7.88 -10.52 -2.91
N GLY A 154 7.58 -11.75 -2.46
CA GLY A 154 8.52 -12.71 -1.90
C GLY A 154 8.72 -12.54 -0.39
N GLU A 155 9.27 -11.39 0.02
CA GLU A 155 9.52 -11.10 1.44
C GLU A 155 8.28 -10.58 2.18
N TYR A 156 7.34 -10.00 1.45
CA TYR A 156 6.09 -9.45 1.97
C TYR A 156 5.01 -9.52 0.90
N LEU A 157 3.76 -9.41 1.33
CA LEU A 157 2.61 -9.27 0.46
C LEU A 157 2.15 -7.82 0.47
N ILE A 158 1.62 -7.34 -0.65
CA ILE A 158 0.84 -6.12 -0.71
C ILE A 158 -0.62 -6.52 -0.84
N GLN A 159 -1.41 -6.30 0.22
CA GLN A 159 -2.87 -6.32 0.14
C GLN A 159 -3.30 -5.03 -0.55
N VAL A 160 -3.68 -5.11 -1.82
CA VAL A 160 -4.02 -3.92 -2.61
C VAL A 160 -5.24 -3.24 -2.00
N GLU A 161 -5.07 -1.98 -1.59
CA GLU A 161 -6.18 -1.14 -1.10
C GLU A 161 -6.82 -0.36 -2.25
N CYS A 162 -6.01 0.07 -3.22
CA CYS A 162 -6.46 0.95 -4.28
C CYS A 162 -5.54 0.84 -5.50
N PHE A 163 -6.13 0.62 -6.68
CA PHE A 163 -5.51 0.94 -7.96
C PHE A 163 -5.74 2.42 -8.28
N THR A 164 -4.73 3.11 -8.82
CA THR A 164 -4.84 4.53 -9.14
C THR A 164 -3.92 4.92 -10.29
N GLU A 165 -4.36 5.93 -11.05
CA GLU A 165 -3.57 6.62 -12.08
C GLU A 165 -3.11 8.01 -11.63
N ILE A 166 -3.59 8.51 -10.48
CA ILE A 166 -3.26 9.85 -9.93
C ILE A 166 -1.77 9.93 -9.58
N LEU A 167 -1.21 8.81 -9.11
CA LEU A 167 0.19 8.72 -8.72
C LEU A 167 1.04 8.24 -9.91
N ASP A 168 1.27 9.07 -10.94
CA ASP A 168 2.04 8.83 -12.19
C ASP A 168 2.78 7.47 -12.33
N LYS A 169 3.76 7.21 -11.47
CA LYS A 169 4.65 6.04 -11.57
C LYS A 169 4.14 4.79 -10.88
N PHE A 170 3.10 4.91 -10.09
CA PHE A 170 2.46 3.86 -9.32
C PHE A 170 1.14 3.48 -9.98
N SER A 171 0.84 2.19 -9.98
CA SER A 171 -0.46 1.66 -10.41
C SER A 171 -1.41 1.46 -9.24
N GLY A 172 -0.92 1.59 -8.01
CA GLY A 172 -1.70 1.42 -6.80
C GLY A 172 -0.85 1.46 -5.54
N TYR A 173 -1.54 1.30 -4.41
CA TYR A 173 -0.95 1.13 -3.09
C TYR A 173 -1.75 0.13 -2.28
N GLY A 174 -1.13 -0.38 -1.23
CA GLY A 174 -1.77 -1.34 -0.36
C GLY A 174 -1.05 -1.56 0.95
N MET A 175 -1.71 -2.25 1.86
CA MET A 175 -1.16 -2.60 3.17
C MET A 175 -0.12 -3.70 3.01
N MET A 176 1.03 -3.53 3.66
CA MET A 176 2.04 -4.59 3.76
C MET A 176 1.57 -5.66 4.74
N ARG A 177 1.59 -6.91 4.28
CA ARG A 177 1.32 -8.11 5.06
C ARG A 177 2.50 -9.05 4.97
N ASP A 178 2.56 -10.01 5.89
CA ASP A 178 3.46 -11.16 5.76
C ASP A 178 2.63 -12.42 5.48
N ARG A 179 3.30 -13.50 5.02
CA ARG A 179 2.63 -14.77 4.74
C ARG A 179 1.93 -15.34 5.97
N GLY A 180 2.49 -15.14 7.18
CA GLY A 180 1.87 -15.58 8.42
C GLY A 180 0.52 -14.91 8.68
N TRP A 181 0.42 -13.60 8.45
CA TRP A 181 -0.84 -12.87 8.50
C TRP A 181 -1.86 -13.41 7.49
N PHE A 182 -1.43 -13.67 6.25
CA PHE A 182 -2.33 -14.19 5.22
C PHE A 182 -2.88 -15.56 5.60
N VAL A 183 -2.00 -16.45 6.08
CA VAL A 183 -2.38 -17.79 6.54
C VAL A 183 -3.37 -17.71 7.70
N SER A 184 -3.07 -16.92 8.73
CA SER A 184 -3.99 -16.72 9.85
C SER A 184 -5.35 -16.14 9.41
N LYS A 185 -5.37 -15.37 8.32
CA LYS A 185 -6.60 -14.75 7.82
C LYS A 185 -7.44 -15.68 6.93
N TYR A 186 -6.81 -16.48 6.07
CA TYR A 186 -7.50 -17.23 5.00
C TYR A 186 -7.36 -18.74 5.10
N LEU A 187 -6.33 -19.26 5.78
CA LEU A 187 -5.92 -20.66 5.69
C LEU A 187 -5.76 -21.36 7.05
N ASP A 188 -6.03 -20.69 8.17
CA ASP A 188 -5.69 -21.15 9.54
C ASP A 188 -6.17 -22.57 9.87
N GLU A 189 -7.37 -22.94 9.44
CA GLU A 189 -7.96 -24.27 9.67
C GLU A 189 -7.46 -25.35 8.70
N CYS A 190 -6.73 -24.96 7.66
CA CYS A 190 -6.28 -25.83 6.56
C CYS A 190 -4.79 -26.15 6.63
N VAL A 191 -4.03 -25.48 7.52
CA VAL A 191 -2.57 -25.51 7.54
C VAL A 191 -2.05 -26.92 7.86
N ASN A 192 -0.93 -27.30 7.24
CA ASN A 192 -0.17 -28.49 7.63
C ASN A 192 0.39 -28.31 9.05
N VAL A 193 0.26 -29.34 9.90
CA VAL A 193 0.69 -29.29 11.31
C VAL A 193 2.18 -28.92 11.50
N ASP A 194 3.02 -29.23 10.51
CA ASP A 194 4.46 -28.95 10.54
C ASP A 194 4.83 -27.62 9.86
N TRP A 195 3.86 -26.90 9.30
CA TRP A 195 4.13 -25.61 8.69
C TRP A 195 4.32 -24.54 9.77
N SER A 196 5.33 -23.71 9.58
CA SER A 196 5.54 -22.52 10.38
C SER A 196 5.83 -21.35 9.45
N PRO A 197 5.38 -20.13 9.79
CA PRO A 197 5.71 -18.96 9.01
C PRO A 197 7.23 -18.81 8.95
N PRO A 198 7.79 -18.44 7.79
CA PRO A 198 9.23 -18.19 7.69
C PRO A 198 9.63 -17.14 8.73
N GLU A 199 10.77 -17.36 9.40
CA GLU A 199 11.32 -16.39 10.33
C GLU A 199 11.46 -15.03 9.64
N LYS A 200 11.07 -13.95 10.33
CA LYS A 200 11.25 -12.59 9.83
C LYS A 200 12.75 -12.36 9.61
N SER A 201 13.18 -12.42 8.36
CA SER A 201 14.58 -12.27 8.00
C SER A 201 15.05 -10.83 8.35
N SER A 202 16.36 -10.69 8.56
CA SER A 202 17.11 -9.43 8.68
C SER A 202 16.68 -8.40 7.61
N PRO A 203 16.86 -7.07 7.82
CA PRO A 203 16.07 -6.01 7.18
C PRO A 203 15.79 -6.27 5.71
N LEU A 204 14.50 -6.19 5.34
CA LEU A 204 13.96 -6.43 4.00
C LEU A 204 14.96 -5.97 2.93
N LYS A 205 15.61 -6.93 2.27
CA LYS A 205 16.49 -6.63 1.14
C LYS A 205 15.61 -6.37 -0.07
N TYR A 206 15.22 -5.11 -0.24
CA TYR A 206 14.49 -4.67 -1.42
C TYR A 206 15.39 -4.84 -2.65
N ALA A 207 15.04 -5.75 -3.55
CA ALA A 207 15.54 -5.65 -4.91
C ALA A 207 14.96 -4.37 -5.50
N ASP A 208 15.77 -3.31 -5.59
CA ASP A 208 15.34 -2.09 -6.24
C ASP A 208 15.17 -2.34 -7.73
N ARG A 209 13.93 -2.62 -8.11
CA ARG A 209 13.51 -2.89 -9.49
C ARG A 209 13.07 -1.61 -10.20
N TRP A 210 13.04 -0.48 -9.51
CA TRP A 210 12.89 0.79 -10.19
C TRP A 210 14.17 1.05 -10.97
N ASN A 211 14.06 1.09 -12.31
CA ASN A 211 15.15 1.50 -13.20
C ASN A 211 15.64 2.93 -12.83
N SER A 212 16.56 3.51 -13.59
CA SER A 212 17.17 4.84 -13.34
C SER A 212 16.22 6.04 -13.12
N LYS A 213 14.90 5.85 -13.22
CA LYS A 213 13.84 6.83 -12.91
C LYS A 213 13.04 6.44 -11.66
N GLN A 214 13.70 6.43 -10.50
CA GLN A 214 13.03 6.17 -9.21
C GLN A 214 12.00 7.28 -8.89
N PRO A 215 10.73 6.95 -8.59
CA PRO A 215 9.69 7.92 -8.23
C PRO A 215 9.70 8.31 -6.75
N TRP A 216 10.66 7.80 -5.98
CA TRP A 216 10.80 8.04 -4.56
C TRP A 216 12.20 8.60 -4.27
N ARG A 217 12.35 9.19 -3.09
CA ARG A 217 13.59 9.77 -2.59
C ARG A 217 13.83 9.29 -1.16
N LEU A 218 15.02 9.53 -0.64
CA LEU A 218 15.40 9.17 0.72
C LEU A 218 15.44 10.41 1.61
N THR A 219 14.94 10.29 2.85
CA THR A 219 15.07 11.36 3.84
C THR A 219 16.55 11.66 4.13
N ASP A 220 16.89 12.95 4.21
CA ASP A 220 18.27 13.40 4.47
C ASP A 220 18.63 13.39 5.96
N PHE A 221 17.62 13.50 6.82
CA PHE A 221 17.76 13.61 8.27
C PHE A 221 16.68 12.80 8.98
N PRO A 222 16.97 12.30 10.20
CA PRO A 222 15.93 11.73 11.05
C PRO A 222 14.94 12.83 11.45
N SER A 223 13.69 12.45 11.71
CA SER A 223 12.63 13.38 12.08
C SER A 223 11.65 12.74 13.06
N ARG A 224 11.18 13.52 14.03
CA ARG A 224 10.20 13.08 15.03
C ARG A 224 8.79 13.47 14.58
N TRP A 225 7.86 12.56 14.75
CA TRP A 225 6.46 12.71 14.35
C TRP A 225 5.56 12.17 15.45
N ARG A 226 4.27 12.49 15.39
CA ARG A 226 3.27 11.71 16.12
C ARG A 226 2.63 10.69 15.20
N ASP A 227 2.42 9.51 15.73
CA ASP A 227 1.64 8.47 15.08
C ASP A 227 0.15 8.85 15.19
N PRO A 228 -0.59 8.92 14.08
CA PRO A 228 -1.97 9.40 14.09
C PRO A 228 -2.95 8.42 14.74
N VAL A 229 -2.59 7.15 14.87
CA VAL A 229 -3.47 6.10 15.42
C VAL A 229 -3.31 6.00 16.94
N SER A 230 -2.08 5.85 17.41
CA SER A 230 -1.74 5.69 18.83
C SER A 230 -1.52 7.01 19.57
N GLY A 231 -1.24 8.10 18.86
CA GLY A 231 -0.83 9.39 19.44
C GLY A 231 0.59 9.41 20.00
N GLY A 232 1.29 8.27 19.97
CA GLY A 232 2.68 8.11 20.41
C GLY A 232 3.66 8.88 19.53
N GLU A 233 4.86 9.17 20.06
CA GLU A 233 5.93 9.73 19.24
C GLU A 233 6.61 8.62 18.45
N THR A 234 6.78 8.83 17.15
CA THR A 234 7.52 7.96 16.25
C THR A 234 8.72 8.71 15.66
N ASN A 235 9.85 8.02 15.53
CA ASN A 235 11.05 8.58 14.94
C ASN A 235 11.27 7.94 13.57
N ILE A 236 11.15 8.75 12.52
CA ILE A 236 11.47 8.34 11.17
C ILE A 236 12.98 8.50 10.98
N ALA A 237 13.63 7.41 10.63
CA ALA A 237 15.07 7.38 10.44
C ALA A 237 15.53 8.22 9.23
N LYS A 238 16.83 8.51 9.20
CA LYS A 238 17.48 8.98 7.97
C LYS A 238 17.47 7.86 6.94
N LYS A 239 17.45 8.21 5.65
CA LYS A 239 17.39 7.27 4.53
C LYS A 239 16.12 6.41 4.52
N THR A 240 15.01 6.95 5.03
CA THR A 240 13.69 6.36 4.84
C THR A 240 13.12 6.78 3.48
N PRO A 241 12.57 5.87 2.67
CA PRO A 241 11.89 6.21 1.42
C PRO A 241 10.67 7.10 1.62
N TYR A 242 10.50 8.08 0.73
CA TYR A 242 9.29 8.91 0.61
C TYR A 242 8.98 9.19 -0.86
N ILE A 243 7.72 9.45 -1.16
CA ILE A 243 7.25 9.80 -2.51
C ILE A 243 7.01 11.31 -2.53
N PRO A 244 7.82 12.13 -3.23
CA PRO A 244 7.55 13.55 -3.38
C PRO A 244 6.25 13.76 -4.15
N LEU A 245 5.46 14.77 -3.79
CA LEU A 245 4.21 15.11 -4.46
C LEU A 245 4.15 16.57 -4.91
N ASP A 246 5.30 17.26 -4.91
CA ASP A 246 5.46 18.67 -5.29
C ASP A 246 5.65 18.89 -6.79
N TYR A 247 5.14 17.98 -7.62
CA TYR A 247 5.14 18.08 -9.07
C TYR A 247 3.72 18.24 -9.64
N LYS A 248 3.66 18.68 -10.90
CA LYS A 248 2.42 18.78 -11.68
C LYS A 248 2.48 17.77 -12.82
N TRP A 249 1.33 17.21 -13.18
CA TRP A 249 1.18 16.37 -14.36
C TRP A 249 0.67 17.19 -15.55
N GLU A 250 1.02 16.78 -16.77
CA GLU A 250 0.45 17.36 -17.98
C GLU A 250 -1.04 16.98 -18.08
N GLY A 251 -1.92 17.99 -18.11
CA GLY A 251 -3.36 17.79 -18.23
C GLY A 251 -4.16 17.95 -16.93
N HIS A 252 -3.51 18.15 -15.79
CA HIS A 252 -4.18 18.36 -14.50
C HIS A 252 -4.14 19.84 -14.08
N SER A 253 -5.22 20.33 -13.46
CA SER A 253 -5.34 21.73 -13.05
C SER A 253 -4.54 22.07 -11.79
N GLY A 254 -4.19 21.06 -10.97
CA GLY A 254 -3.56 21.21 -9.66
C GLY A 254 -2.29 20.38 -9.48
N PRO A 255 -1.59 20.55 -8.34
CA PRO A 255 -0.52 19.64 -7.95
C PRO A 255 -1.08 18.30 -7.44
N ILE A 256 -0.35 17.21 -7.65
CA ILE A 256 -0.81 15.85 -7.33
C ILE A 256 -1.26 15.67 -5.88
N TRP A 257 -0.61 16.33 -4.91
CA TRP A 257 -1.02 16.22 -3.50
C TRP A 257 -2.48 16.67 -3.26
N SER A 258 -3.04 17.55 -4.09
CA SER A 258 -4.43 18.02 -3.94
C SER A 258 -5.44 16.98 -4.41
N GLU A 259 -5.08 16.19 -5.43
CA GLU A 259 -5.86 15.04 -5.89
C GLU A 259 -5.78 13.90 -4.88
N VAL A 260 -4.61 13.65 -4.27
CA VAL A 260 -4.49 12.69 -3.17
C VAL A 260 -5.42 13.03 -2.00
N ILE A 261 -5.59 14.32 -1.67
CA ILE A 261 -6.55 14.74 -0.63
C ILE A 261 -8.00 14.40 -1.03
N THR A 262 -8.33 14.57 -2.30
CA THR A 262 -9.70 14.48 -2.80
C THR A 262 -10.12 13.03 -3.06
N ASP A 263 -9.24 12.24 -3.67
CA ASP A 263 -9.56 10.93 -4.23
C ASP A 263 -8.96 9.76 -3.43
N HIS A 264 -8.05 10.05 -2.50
CA HIS A 264 -7.37 9.03 -1.69
C HIS A 264 -7.45 9.33 -0.20
N SER A 265 -8.64 9.22 0.38
CA SER A 265 -8.91 9.44 1.81
C SER A 265 -7.98 8.66 2.72
N ALA A 266 -7.67 7.41 2.35
CA ALA A 266 -6.75 6.52 3.05
C ALA A 266 -5.33 7.09 3.16
N LEU A 267 -4.86 7.84 2.16
CA LEU A 267 -3.55 8.50 2.14
C LEU A 267 -3.61 9.94 2.68
N SER A 268 -4.77 10.61 2.54
CA SER A 268 -4.96 12.04 2.77
C SER A 268 -4.51 12.53 4.15
N ASN A 269 -4.44 11.64 5.14
CA ASN A 269 -4.10 11.95 6.53
C ASN A 269 -5.02 13.05 7.13
N GLY A 270 -6.24 13.19 6.60
CA GLY A 270 -7.21 14.22 7.00
C GLY A 270 -6.79 15.66 6.69
N TRP A 271 -5.88 15.85 5.73
CA TRP A 271 -5.61 17.18 5.18
C TRP A 271 -6.82 17.70 4.41
N ASP A 272 -7.04 19.01 4.50
CA ASP A 272 -7.78 19.78 3.50
C ASP A 272 -6.78 20.59 2.65
N VAL A 273 -7.23 21.05 1.49
CA VAL A 273 -6.38 21.74 0.51
C VAL A 273 -5.82 23.05 1.07
N ASP A 274 -6.64 23.82 1.80
CA ASP A 274 -6.24 25.11 2.36
C ASP A 274 -5.17 24.96 3.45
N GLY A 275 -5.37 24.04 4.40
CA GLY A 275 -4.44 23.75 5.47
C GLY A 275 -3.10 23.24 4.93
N MET A 276 -3.14 22.42 3.87
CA MET A 276 -1.92 21.99 3.17
C MET A 276 -1.15 23.20 2.60
N GLU A 277 -1.82 24.10 1.89
CA GLU A 277 -1.18 25.29 1.33
C GLU A 277 -0.63 26.22 2.41
N GLU A 278 -1.37 26.44 3.49
CA GLU A 278 -0.90 27.24 4.62
C GLU A 278 0.37 26.65 5.25
N MET A 279 0.44 25.32 5.42
CA MET A 279 1.61 24.67 6.01
C MET A 279 2.80 24.65 5.04
N LYS A 280 2.56 24.49 3.73
CA LYS A 280 3.60 24.66 2.71
C LYS A 280 4.19 26.06 2.76
N LEU A 281 3.35 27.10 2.85
CA LEU A 281 3.80 28.50 2.91
C LEU A 281 4.55 28.81 4.22
N LEU A 282 4.01 28.39 5.37
CA LEU A 282 4.64 28.59 6.68
C LEU A 282 6.02 27.93 6.74
N LEU A 283 6.10 26.66 6.34
CA LEU A 283 7.28 25.81 6.54
C LEU A 283 8.22 25.80 5.33
N THR A 284 7.83 26.46 4.23
CA THR A 284 8.48 26.28 2.91
C THR A 284 8.64 24.78 2.63
N GLY A 285 7.59 24.03 2.93
CA GLY A 285 7.64 22.58 3.04
C GLY A 285 7.23 21.87 1.75
N THR A 286 7.73 20.65 1.59
CA THR A 286 7.45 19.77 0.46
C THR A 286 6.39 18.73 0.86
N PRO A 287 5.23 18.70 0.18
CA PRO A 287 4.27 17.60 0.30
C PRO A 287 4.86 16.28 -0.18
N MET A 288 4.61 15.21 0.58
CA MET A 288 5.09 13.88 0.25
C MET A 288 4.21 12.79 0.88
N ILE A 289 4.26 11.58 0.33
CA ILE A 289 3.90 10.39 1.09
C ILE A 289 5.14 9.94 1.87
N LEU A 290 5.00 9.90 3.19
CA LEU A 290 6.00 9.39 4.11
C LEU A 290 5.30 8.60 5.21
N ASP A 291 5.80 7.41 5.52
CA ASP A 291 5.19 6.52 6.51
C ASP A 291 3.72 6.23 6.16
N GLY A 292 3.48 5.92 4.88
CA GLY A 292 2.18 5.53 4.33
C GLY A 292 1.12 6.64 4.19
N LEU A 293 1.46 7.88 4.55
CA LEU A 293 0.51 8.99 4.67
C LEU A 293 1.01 10.28 4.03
N LEU A 294 0.08 11.12 3.58
CA LEU A 294 0.34 12.46 3.09
C LEU A 294 0.80 13.38 4.24
N ARG A 295 1.99 13.95 4.08
CA ARG A 295 2.67 14.79 5.07
C ARG A 295 3.35 15.98 4.39
N VAL A 296 3.69 17.01 5.18
CA VAL A 296 4.55 18.11 4.74
C VAL A 296 5.88 18.03 5.48
N MET A 297 6.97 17.90 4.72
CA MET A 297 8.33 17.99 5.27
C MET A 297 8.83 19.43 5.18
N PRO A 298 9.18 20.08 6.30
CA PRO A 298 9.74 21.43 6.30
C PRO A 298 11.13 21.48 5.66
N ILE A 299 11.48 22.62 5.04
CA ILE A 299 12.89 22.93 4.80
C ILE A 299 13.60 23.22 6.13
N ARG A 300 14.94 23.24 6.13
CA ARG A 300 15.71 23.70 7.30
C ARG A 300 15.24 25.08 7.76
N SER A 301 15.08 25.24 9.08
CA SER A 301 14.54 26.46 9.70
C SER A 301 15.26 27.76 9.30
N GLU A 302 16.57 27.69 9.07
CA GLU A 302 17.38 28.80 8.56
C GLU A 302 16.87 29.34 7.21
N HIS A 303 16.38 28.47 6.33
CA HIS A 303 15.88 28.82 4.99
C HIS A 303 14.38 29.11 4.91
N MET A 304 13.61 28.89 5.99
CA MET A 304 12.20 29.26 6.04
C MET A 304 12.04 30.78 5.93
N ARG A 305 11.05 31.27 5.15
CA ARG A 305 10.98 32.70 4.80
C ARG A 305 9.95 33.52 5.59
N ALA A 306 8.82 32.94 5.98
CA ALA A 306 7.74 33.63 6.72
C ALA A 306 7.36 35.05 6.18
N LYS A 307 7.21 35.21 4.86
CA LYS A 307 6.89 36.50 4.20
C LYS A 307 5.41 36.86 4.27
N HIS A 308 4.84 36.86 5.46
CA HIS A 308 3.44 37.18 5.72
C HIS A 308 3.30 38.06 6.97
N ARG A 309 2.10 38.60 7.20
CA ARG A 309 1.81 39.36 8.40
C ARG A 309 2.03 38.51 9.66
N VAL A 310 2.47 39.13 10.75
CA VAL A 310 2.72 38.47 12.04
C VAL A 310 1.47 37.76 12.53
N SER A 311 0.29 38.39 12.39
CA SER A 311 -1.01 37.79 12.76
C SER A 311 -1.33 36.54 11.93
N THR A 312 -1.03 36.54 10.63
CA THR A 312 -1.21 35.38 9.76
C THR A 312 -0.29 34.24 10.17
N VAL A 313 0.99 34.54 10.40
CA VAL A 313 2.00 33.55 10.82
C VAL A 313 1.64 32.96 12.18
N GLN A 314 1.16 33.75 13.14
CA GLN A 314 0.71 33.25 14.44
C GLN A 314 -0.45 32.25 14.30
N ARG A 315 -1.47 32.61 13.50
CA ARG A 315 -2.60 31.71 13.21
C ARG A 315 -2.13 30.41 12.56
N TRP A 316 -1.18 30.49 11.63
CA TRP A 316 -0.61 29.30 10.99
C TRP A 316 0.22 28.46 11.98
N ILE A 317 0.94 29.06 12.92
CA ILE A 317 1.64 28.33 13.98
C ILE A 317 0.65 27.55 14.86
N ASP A 318 -0.49 28.14 15.20
CA ASP A 318 -1.53 27.44 15.98
C ASP A 318 -2.07 26.22 15.20
N LYS A 319 -2.32 26.38 13.90
CA LYS A 319 -2.67 25.25 13.02
C LYS A 319 -1.55 24.21 12.91
N ALA A 320 -0.29 24.64 12.81
CA ALA A 320 0.87 23.76 12.77
C ALA A 320 0.93 22.88 14.02
N ARG A 321 0.57 23.40 15.21
CA ARG A 321 0.47 22.58 16.43
C ARG A 321 -0.57 21.48 16.33
N THR A 322 -1.73 21.76 15.73
CA THR A 322 -2.75 20.75 15.45
C THR A 322 -2.24 19.71 14.44
N HIS A 323 -1.56 20.15 13.37
CA HIS A 323 -0.97 19.23 12.39
C HIS A 323 0.17 18.38 12.95
N MET A 324 0.98 18.90 13.88
CA MET A 324 1.98 18.12 14.62
C MET A 324 1.31 17.01 15.45
N LYS A 325 0.21 17.34 16.14
CA LYS A 325 -0.55 16.37 16.93
C LYS A 325 -1.14 15.26 16.07
N ALA A 326 -1.63 15.60 14.88
CA ALA A 326 -2.18 14.67 13.90
C ALA A 326 -1.11 13.95 13.07
N GLY A 327 0.19 14.14 13.32
CA GLY A 327 1.25 13.49 12.54
C GLY A 327 1.41 13.99 11.11
N ARG A 328 0.80 15.11 10.74
CA ARG A 328 0.81 15.65 9.37
C ARG A 328 2.07 16.43 9.02
N ILE A 329 2.73 16.98 10.03
CA ILE A 329 4.05 17.64 9.96
C ILE A 329 4.93 17.12 11.11
N PRO A 330 6.27 17.21 11.02
CA PRO A 330 7.13 16.72 12.09
C PRO A 330 7.00 17.62 13.32
N ILE A 331 7.38 17.08 14.48
CA ILE A 331 7.46 17.82 15.74
C ILE A 331 8.56 18.89 15.62
N LEU A 332 8.15 20.14 15.50
CA LEU A 332 9.02 21.30 15.43
C LEU A 332 9.47 21.73 16.83
N HIS A 333 10.69 22.24 16.92
CA HIS A 333 11.17 22.87 18.15
C HIS A 333 10.50 24.23 18.35
N GLU A 334 10.24 24.61 19.60
CA GLU A 334 9.63 25.90 19.92
C GLU A 334 10.45 27.08 19.37
N LYS A 335 11.79 26.98 19.47
CA LYS A 335 12.73 27.93 18.88
C LYS A 335 12.52 28.14 17.37
N THR A 336 12.09 27.12 16.64
CA THR A 336 11.77 27.23 15.20
C THR A 336 10.52 28.07 14.99
N LEU A 337 9.49 27.88 15.83
CA LEU A 337 8.24 28.64 15.76
C LEU A 337 8.46 30.11 16.13
N GLU A 338 9.22 30.37 17.19
CA GLU A 338 9.64 31.73 17.59
C GLU A 338 10.42 32.42 16.46
N GLY A 339 11.34 31.69 15.80
CA GLY A 339 12.11 32.20 14.67
C GLY A 339 11.25 32.58 13.46
N LEU A 340 10.14 31.88 13.20
CA LEU A 340 9.19 32.23 12.14
C LEU A 340 8.45 33.53 12.46
N ILE A 341 8.07 33.75 13.72
CA ILE A 341 7.44 35.00 14.16
C ILE A 341 8.41 36.17 13.98
N GLU A 342 9.67 35.99 14.36
CA GLU A 342 10.68 37.05 14.23
C GLU A 342 10.95 37.41 12.76
N LYS A 343 11.05 36.40 11.88
CA LYS A 343 11.14 36.62 10.43
C LYS A 343 9.92 37.37 9.88
N ALA A 344 8.71 37.06 10.37
CA ALA A 344 7.50 37.77 9.97
C ALA A 344 7.49 39.24 10.42
N LYS A 345 7.99 39.55 11.63
CA LYS A 345 8.15 40.92 12.12
C LYS A 345 9.12 41.71 11.24
N GLN A 346 10.28 41.12 10.92
CA GLN A 346 11.26 41.73 10.04
C GLN A 346 10.65 42.05 8.67
N TYR A 347 9.93 41.08 8.10
CA TYR A 347 9.22 41.27 6.83
C TYR A 347 8.19 42.41 6.90
N GLU A 348 7.37 42.51 7.95
CA GLU A 348 6.42 43.61 8.09
C GLU A 348 7.09 44.98 8.21
N ILE A 349 8.22 45.06 8.94
CA ILE A 349 9.01 46.28 9.06
C ILE A 349 9.57 46.70 7.70
N GLU A 350 10.11 45.75 6.93
CA GLU A 350 10.64 45.99 5.58
C GLU A 350 9.54 46.46 4.61
N GLN A 351 8.32 45.93 4.71
CA GLN A 351 7.23 46.29 3.80
C GLN A 351 6.50 47.59 4.18
N ASN A 352 6.41 47.92 5.47
CA ASN A 352 5.57 49.04 5.95
C ASN A 352 6.35 50.15 6.68
N CYS A 353 7.68 50.06 6.76
CA CYS A 353 8.56 50.90 7.58
C CYS A 353 8.25 50.90 9.10
N ARG A 354 7.26 50.12 9.57
CA ARG A 354 6.80 50.00 10.98
C ARG A 354 6.04 48.67 11.16
N LEU A 355 6.06 48.11 12.38
CA LEU A 355 5.18 46.98 12.74
C LEU A 355 3.72 47.42 12.74
N MET A 356 2.84 46.67 12.07
CA MET A 356 1.40 46.93 12.09
C MET A 356 0.84 46.49 13.45
N GLN A 357 0.46 47.44 14.31
CA GLN A 357 -0.21 47.11 15.57
C GLN A 357 -1.51 46.38 15.27
N SER A 358 -1.71 45.20 15.87
CA SER A 358 -3.01 44.54 15.85
C SER A 358 -4.03 45.49 16.49
N ASN A 359 -5.01 45.96 15.70
CA ASN A 359 -6.07 46.82 16.21
C ASN A 359 -6.98 46.00 17.14
N ALA A 360 -6.59 45.86 18.40
CA ALA A 360 -7.53 45.66 19.48
C ALA A 360 -8.25 47.00 19.71
N LYS A 361 -9.31 47.27 18.94
CA LYS A 361 -10.26 48.34 19.25
C LYS A 361 -11.69 47.90 18.96
N SER A 362 -12.42 47.58 20.03
CA SER A 362 -13.70 48.23 20.29
C SER A 362 -14.15 47.98 21.73
N LYS A 363 -14.01 49.00 22.58
CA LYS A 363 -15.12 49.62 23.35
C LYS A 363 -14.56 50.56 24.41
N ARG A 364 -14.52 51.84 24.07
CA ARG A 364 -14.73 52.92 25.05
C ARG A 364 -15.21 54.16 24.32
N GLN A 365 -16.52 54.35 24.32
CA GLN A 365 -17.09 55.68 24.44
C GLN A 365 -18.26 55.61 25.41
N GLN A 366 -18.05 56.26 26.54
CA GLN A 366 -19.04 56.55 27.55
C GLN A 366 -20.09 57.49 26.95
N GLY A 367 -21.34 57.02 26.89
CA GLY A 367 -22.52 57.88 26.86
C GLY A 367 -23.16 57.85 28.24
N LYS A 368 -23.05 58.95 28.98
CA LYS A 368 -23.91 59.24 30.14
C LYS A 368 -25.34 59.38 29.64
N GLN A 369 -26.27 58.56 30.12
CA GLN A 369 -27.66 58.98 30.28
C GLN A 369 -28.25 58.33 31.55
N ARG A 370 -28.93 59.18 32.31
CA ARG A 370 -29.61 58.93 33.59
C ARG A 370 -30.75 57.91 33.41
N GLY A 371 -30.96 57.07 34.42
CA GLY A 371 -31.97 56.00 34.38
C GLY A 371 -33.41 56.45 34.61
N LEU A 372 -34.31 55.46 34.56
CA LEU A 372 -35.56 55.36 35.30
C LEU A 372 -36.09 53.93 35.11
N PHE A 373 -36.16 53.18 36.23
CA PHE A 373 -36.63 51.81 36.42
C PHE A 373 -35.67 50.66 36.04
N ASP A 374 -35.41 49.84 37.06
CA ASP A 374 -34.69 48.55 37.18
C ASP A 374 -33.15 48.55 37.27
#